data_AF-A0A662VKH9-F1
#
_entry.id   AF-A0A662VKH9-F1
#
_cell.length_a   1.000
_cell.length_b   1.000
_cell.length_c   1.000
_cell.angle_alpha   90.00
_cell.angle_beta   90.00
_cell.angle_gamma   90.00
#
_symmetry.space_group_name_H-M   'P 1'
#
loop_
_entity.id
_entity.type
_entity.pdbx_description
1 polymer ?
#
loop_
_entity_poly.entity_id
_entity_poly.type
_entity_poly.pdbx_seq_one_letter_code
_entity_poly.pdbx_strand_id
1 'polypeptide(L)'
;MEWRDGFGEFLEMVKSYMPEIEVFGLDVDPELIKKSNISADFIVCDADLGLPFKDNSFDCVTVIQILEHISNPTFLISETRRKF
;
A
#
# COMPACT_ATOMS: atom_id res chain seq x y z
N MET A 1 5.99 -0.27 -0.71
CA MET A 1 4.59 0.12 -0.44
C MET A 1 3.68 -1.05 -0.76
N GLU A 2 2.76 -1.38 0.14
CA GLU A 2 1.71 -2.39 -0.06
C GLU A 2 0.32 -1.75 -0.10
N TRP A 3 -0.50 -2.23 -1.04
CA TRP A 3 -1.88 -1.78 -1.25
C TRP A 3 -2.88 -2.78 -0.67
N ARG A 4 -3.72 -2.28 0.24
CA ARG A 4 -4.69 -3.01 1.06
C ARG A 4 -4.02 -3.93 2.06
N ASP A 5 -3.33 -3.31 2.99
CA ASP A 5 -2.51 -4.01 3.96
C ASP A 5 -3.34 -4.78 5.00
N GLY A 6 -4.63 -4.45 5.15
CA GLY A 6 -5.48 -5.08 6.15
C GLY A 6 -4.86 -4.92 7.55
N PHE A 7 -4.35 -6.02 8.11
CA PHE A 7 -3.69 -6.04 9.42
C PHE A 7 -2.17 -5.76 9.38
N GLY A 8 -1.52 -5.75 8.21
CA GLY A 8 -0.08 -5.48 8.06
C GLY A 8 0.83 -6.69 7.83
N GLU A 9 0.28 -7.90 7.72
CA GLU A 9 1.06 -9.15 7.82
C GLU A 9 2.20 -9.26 6.79
N PHE A 10 2.00 -8.77 5.57
CA PHE A 10 3.06 -8.79 4.56
C PHE A 10 4.13 -7.73 4.85
N LEU A 11 3.77 -6.52 5.29
CA LEU A 11 4.76 -5.54 5.74
C LEU A 11 5.58 -6.03 6.94
N GLU A 12 4.96 -6.75 7.87
CA GLU A 12 5.66 -7.39 8.99
C GLU A 12 6.68 -8.42 8.50
N MET A 13 6.25 -9.29 7.58
CA MET A 13 7.13 -10.26 6.95
C MET A 13 8.31 -9.55 6.27
N VAL A 14 8.05 -8.52 5.47
CA VAL A 14 9.09 -7.76 4.77
C VAL A 14 10.08 -7.13 5.76
N LYS A 15 9.60 -6.49 6.83
CA LYS A 15 10.45 -5.93 7.90
C LYS A 15 11.27 -7.00 8.63
N SER A 16 10.74 -8.21 8.80
CA SER A 16 11.48 -9.30 9.44
C SER A 16 12.70 -9.77 8.64
N TYR A 17 12.62 -9.75 7.31
CA TYR A 17 13.72 -10.12 6.41
C TYR A 17 14.61 -8.93 6.04
N MET A 18 14.06 -7.72 6.01
CA MET A 18 14.73 -6.49 5.59
C MET A 18 14.40 -5.35 6.57
N PRO A 19 14.97 -5.35 7.78
CA PRO A 19 14.57 -4.39 8.83
C PRO A 19 14.84 -2.92 8.46
N GLU A 20 15.84 -2.68 7.62
CA GLU A 20 16.31 -1.35 7.21
C GLU A 20 15.39 -0.66 6.19
N ILE A 21 14.48 -1.39 5.53
CA ILE A 21 13.67 -0.77 4.46
C ILE A 21 12.48 -0.01 5.05
N GLU A 22 12.18 1.14 4.46
CA GLU A 22 10.98 1.90 4.78
C GLU A 22 9.76 1.22 4.14
N VAL A 23 8.68 1.07 4.91
CA VAL A 23 7.47 0.39 4.46
C VAL A 23 6.25 1.27 4.71
N PHE A 24 5.38 1.29 3.72
CA PHE A 24 4.14 2.05 3.73
C PHE A 24 2.99 1.10 3.39
N GLY A 25 1.94 1.12 4.21
CA GLY A 25 0.71 0.36 4.03
C GLY A 25 -0.45 1.30 3.73
N LEU A 26 -1.31 0.92 2.79
CA LEU A 26 -2.52 1.67 2.49
C LEU A 26 -3.75 0.80 2.67
N ASP A 27 -4.78 1.37 3.29
CA ASP A 27 -6.09 0.74 3.36
C ASP A 27 -7.18 1.81 3.31
N VAL A 28 -8.35 1.45 2.78
CA VAL A 28 -9.52 2.33 2.78
C VAL A 28 -10.20 2.34 4.15
N ASP A 29 -10.04 1.26 4.93
CA ASP A 29 -10.63 1.11 6.26
C ASP A 29 -9.67 1.61 7.36
N PRO A 30 -9.94 2.78 7.98
CA PRO A 30 -9.10 3.31 9.05
C PRO A 30 -9.07 2.43 10.31
N GLU A 31 -10.08 1.59 10.52
CA GLU A 31 -10.13 0.72 11.70
C GLU A 31 -9.16 -0.47 11.60
N LEU A 32 -8.84 -0.91 10.40
CA LEU A 32 -7.81 -1.93 10.18
C LEU A 32 -6.42 -1.38 10.47
N ILE A 33 -6.14 -0.16 9.98
CA ILE A 33 -4.90 0.56 10.27
C ILE A 33 -4.71 0.76 11.78
N LYS A 34 -5.76 1.20 12.50
CA LYS A 34 -5.69 1.39 13.96
C LYS A 34 -5.40 0.11 14.74
N LYS A 35 -5.75 -1.06 14.20
CA LYS A 35 -5.52 -2.35 14.83
C LYS A 35 -4.16 -2.95 14.49
N SER A 36 -3.47 -2.41 13.50
CA SER A 36 -2.13 -2.87 13.17
C SER A 36 -1.15 -2.50 14.28
N ASN A 37 -0.31 -3.45 14.66
CA ASN A 37 0.75 -3.27 15.67
C ASN A 37 2.15 -3.23 15.02
N ILE A 38 2.20 -3.04 13.70
CA ILE A 38 3.45 -3.15 12.94
C ILE A 38 4.10 -1.78 12.80
N SER A 39 5.43 -1.76 12.83
CA SER A 39 6.21 -0.55 12.59
C SER A 39 6.25 -0.24 11.10
N ALA A 40 5.21 0.43 10.63
CA ALA A 40 5.02 0.89 9.26
C ALA A 40 4.28 2.23 9.25
N ASP A 41 4.45 3.00 8.18
CA ASP A 41 3.66 4.20 7.95
C ASP A 41 2.37 3.83 7.22
N PHE A 42 1.24 3.97 7.91
CA PHE A 42 -0.07 3.64 7.35
C PHE A 42 -0.81 4.88 6.87
N ILE A 43 -1.42 4.79 5.69
CA ILE A 43 -2.19 5.87 5.07
C ILE A 43 -3.59 5.37 4.73
N VAL A 44 -4.60 6.08 5.24
CA VAL A 44 -6.00 5.84 4.85
C VAL A 44 -6.21 6.41 3.46
N CYS A 45 -6.55 5.56 2.49
CA CYS A 45 -6.70 5.96 1.09
C CYS A 45 -7.70 5.07 0.36
N ASP A 46 -8.61 5.70 -0.36
CA ASP A 46 -9.41 5.03 -1.39
C ASP A 46 -8.65 5.03 -2.71
N ALA A 47 -8.18 3.87 -3.12
CA ALA A 47 -7.38 3.69 -4.33
C ALA A 47 -8.18 3.92 -5.63
N ASP A 48 -9.52 3.87 -5.59
CA ASP A 48 -10.35 4.26 -6.75
C ASP A 48 -10.26 5.77 -7.04
N LEU A 49 -9.83 6.57 -6.06
CA LEU A 49 -9.62 8.02 -6.21
C LEU A 49 -8.19 8.40 -6.61
N GLY A 50 -7.30 7.41 -6.72
CA GLY A 50 -5.88 7.60 -7.00
C GLY A 50 -5.01 7.63 -5.75
N LEU A 51 -3.69 7.55 -5.95
CA LEU A 51 -2.74 7.34 -4.85
C LEU A 51 -2.16 8.68 -4.38
N PRO A 52 -2.08 8.95 -3.07
CA PRO A 52 -1.72 10.25 -2.50
C PRO A 52 -0.20 10.48 -2.45
N PHE A 53 0.51 10.05 -3.48
CA PHE A 53 1.96 10.08 -3.55
C PHE A 53 2.44 10.81 -4.78
N LYS A 54 3.60 11.44 -4.67
CA LYS A 54 4.29 12.02 -5.83
C LYS A 54 4.84 10.90 -6.71
N ASP A 55 5.05 11.20 -7.98
CA ASP A 55 5.72 10.30 -8.90
C ASP A 55 7.12 9.92 -8.37
N ASN A 56 7.55 8.69 -8.65
CA ASN A 56 8.84 8.14 -8.20
C ASN A 56 9.05 8.14 -6.66
N SER A 57 7.99 8.15 -5.85
CA SER A 57 8.14 8.12 -4.37
C SER A 57 8.54 6.75 -3.80
N PHE A 58 8.45 5.68 -4.60
CA PHE A 58 8.73 4.32 -4.13
C PHE A 58 9.61 3.54 -5.11
N ASP A 59 10.57 2.79 -4.57
CA ASP A 59 11.37 1.85 -5.34
C ASP A 59 10.59 0.58 -5.70
N CYS A 60 9.64 0.18 -4.84
CA CYS A 60 8.84 -1.02 -5.00
C CYS A 60 7.39 -0.81 -4.53
N VAL A 61 6.45 -1.28 -5.35
CA VAL A 61 5.01 -1.25 -5.09
C VAL A 61 4.43 -2.66 -5.24
N THR A 62 3.74 -3.14 -4.21
CA THR A 62 3.01 -4.41 -4.21
C THR A 62 1.51 -4.16 -4.17
N VAL A 63 0.76 -4.87 -5.01
CA VAL A 63 -0.70 -4.82 -5.07
C VAL A 63 -1.21 -6.23 -4.85
N ILE A 64 -1.71 -6.54 -3.66
CA ILE A 64 -2.00 -7.90 -3.23
C ILE A 64 -3.50 -8.02 -2.94
N GLN A 65 -4.20 -8.92 -3.66
CA GLN A 65 -5.63 -9.25 -3.42
C GLN A 65 -6.57 -8.04 -3.32
N ILE A 66 -6.29 -6.97 -4.09
CA ILE A 66 -7.12 -5.76 -4.17
C ILE A 66 -7.62 -5.47 -5.60
N LEU A 67 -6.95 -5.94 -6.65
CA LEU A 67 -7.33 -5.61 -8.04
C LEU A 67 -8.77 -6.02 -8.37
N GLU A 68 -9.28 -7.06 -7.74
CA GLU A 68 -10.65 -7.56 -7.85
C GLU A 68 -11.71 -6.66 -7.19
N HIS A 69 -11.30 -5.78 -6.30
CA HIS A 69 -12.19 -4.87 -5.55
C HIS A 69 -12.18 -3.44 -6.12
N ILE A 70 -11.29 -3.16 -7.07
CA ILE A 70 -11.10 -1.85 -7.66
C ILE A 70 -11.98 -1.68 -8.88
N SER A 71 -12.67 -0.54 -8.97
CA SER A 71 -13.61 -0.25 -10.04
C SER A 71 -12.91 -0.15 -11.41
N ASN A 72 -11.67 0.37 -11.42
CA ASN A 72 -10.83 0.45 -12.62
C ASN A 72 -9.41 -0.08 -12.35
N PRO A 73 -9.16 -1.39 -12.50
CA PRO A 73 -7.86 -1.98 -12.18
C PRO A 73 -6.74 -1.44 -13.09
N THR A 74 -7.03 -1.09 -14.34
CA THR A 74 -6.06 -0.50 -15.26
C THR A 74 -5.59 0.87 -14.79
N PHE A 75 -6.51 1.68 -14.25
CA PHE A 75 -6.17 2.96 -13.64
C PHE A 75 -5.23 2.75 -12.45
N LEU A 76 -5.57 1.86 -11.50
CA LEU A 76 -4.69 1.58 -10.37
C LEU A 76 -3.31 1.09 -10.80
N ILE A 77 -3.24 0.17 -11.78
CA ILE A 77 -1.95 -0.29 -12.32
C ILE A 77 -1.15 0.89 -12.90
N SER A 78 -1.80 1.82 -13.61
CA SER A 78 -1.12 3.01 -14.12
C SER A 78 -0.59 3.91 -13.01
N GLU A 79 -1.35 4.06 -11.91
CA GLU A 79 -0.96 4.85 -10.75
C GLU A 79 0.28 4.26 -10.03
N THR A 80 0.36 2.93 -9.91
CA THR A 80 1.54 2.24 -9.34
C THR A 80 2.81 2.39 -10.18
N ARG A 81 2.65 2.72 -11.47
CA ARG A 81 3.73 2.86 -12.43
C ARG A 81 4.09 4.30 -12.74
N ARG A 82 3.51 5.29 -12.04
CA ARG A 82 3.80 6.72 -12.25
C ARG A 82 5.28 7.03 -12.11
N LYS A 83 5.96 6.99 -13.26
CA LYS A 83 7.33 7.39 -13.54
C LYS A 83 7.28 8.17 -14.85
N PHE A 84 7.29 9.50 -14.79
CA PHE A 84 7.72 10.32 -15.92
C PHE A 84 8.63 11.43 -15.43
#